data_AF-A0A833UNG4-F1
#
_entry.id   AF-A0A833UNG4-F1
#
_cell.length_a   1.000
_cell.length_b   1.000
_cell.length_c   1.000
_cell.angle_alpha   90.00
_cell.angle_beta   90.00
_cell.angle_gamma   90.00
#
_symmetry.space_group_name_H-M   'P 1'
#
loop_
_entity.id
_entity.type
_entity.pdbx_description
1 polymer ?
#
loop_
_entity_poly.entity_id
_entity_poly.type
_entity_poly.pdbx_seq_one_letter_code
_entity_poly.pdbx_strand_id
1 'polypeptide(L)'
;MNAYVKHQVDPVVRTNLDFRLNEVPHFWFGNDPFRTRMFDALSLTFPVGERYFIQSVRALRDKITDPDLQQRVADFIKQEAQHGLAHDKMNQEMQHQGMPVDQFVQFMGEHFEYILKHRSKQYNIAMTAAAEHLTALMAETFYSKKETLEDVHPFVRALFAWHSIEEMEHRDGFTRLQRAQFALKGIPWFFGKAGKLSAMRKQYLDWFKADFHPSQHPVIRQYQVWVDTLAETDDPIQAGEAFWQVAQ
;
A
#
# COMPACT_ATOMS: atom_id res chain seq x y z
N MET A 1 6.67 26.20 18.57
CA MET A 1 5.40 26.61 17.92
C MET A 1 4.53 25.37 17.84
N ASN A 2 3.55 25.24 18.73
CA ASN A 2 2.63 24.11 18.73
C ASN A 2 1.55 24.42 17.69
N ALA A 3 1.75 23.97 16.46
CA ALA A 3 0.70 24.00 15.45
C ALA A 3 -0.44 23.10 15.95
N TYR A 4 -1.60 23.69 16.18
CA TYR A 4 -2.82 22.95 16.46
C TYR A 4 -3.16 22.10 15.24
N VAL A 5 -2.95 20.79 15.33
CA VAL A 5 -3.35 19.86 14.27
C VAL A 5 -4.87 19.77 14.30
N LYS A 6 -5.55 20.48 13.38
CA LYS A 6 -6.92 20.13 13.03
C LYS A 6 -6.88 18.68 12.53
N HIS A 7 -7.63 17.79 13.19
CA HIS A 7 -7.61 16.36 12.91
C HIS A 7 -8.24 15.95 11.57
N GLN A 8 -8.87 16.90 10.87
CA GLN A 8 -9.46 16.69 9.56
C GLN A 8 -9.23 17.96 8.73
N VAL A 9 -8.52 17.80 7.62
CA VAL A 9 -8.30 18.83 6.60
C VAL A 9 -9.26 18.48 5.46
N ASP A 10 -10.01 19.47 4.98
CA ASP A 10 -10.84 19.26 3.79
C ASP A 10 -9.92 19.13 2.57
N PRO A 11 -10.07 18.07 1.75
CA PRO A 11 -9.22 17.88 0.58
C PRO A 11 -9.30 19.08 -0.36
N VAL A 12 -8.14 19.53 -0.86
CA VAL A 12 -8.05 20.63 -1.83
C VAL A 12 -7.41 20.12 -3.10
N VAL A 13 -8.18 20.07 -4.19
CA VAL A 13 -7.65 19.66 -5.49
C VAL A 13 -6.75 20.75 -6.06
N ARG A 14 -5.47 20.43 -6.24
CA ARG A 14 -4.48 21.31 -6.88
C ARG A 14 -4.21 20.81 -8.30
N THR A 15 -4.30 21.68 -9.29
CA THR A 15 -4.15 21.29 -10.71
C THR A 15 -3.12 22.17 -11.41
N ASN A 16 -2.59 21.68 -12.54
CA ASN A 16 -1.63 22.41 -13.39
C ASN A 16 -0.33 22.81 -12.67
N LEU A 17 0.13 21.99 -11.72
CA LEU A 17 1.43 22.18 -11.09
C LEU A 17 2.55 21.76 -12.05
N ASP A 18 3.55 22.62 -12.18
CA ASP A 18 4.78 22.31 -12.91
C ASP A 18 5.98 22.32 -11.96
N PHE A 19 6.54 21.13 -11.75
CA PHE A 19 7.72 20.92 -10.92
C PHE A 19 9.03 21.07 -11.70
N ARG A 20 9.01 21.31 -13.02
CA ARG A 20 10.22 21.48 -13.86
C ARG A 20 11.17 20.29 -13.78
N LEU A 21 10.62 19.07 -13.85
CA LEU A 21 11.37 17.82 -13.65
C LEU A 21 12.42 17.57 -14.74
N ASN A 22 12.25 18.15 -15.92
CA ASN A 22 13.22 18.12 -17.02
C ASN A 22 14.50 18.94 -16.76
N GLU A 23 14.53 19.77 -15.71
CA GLU A 23 15.71 20.52 -15.29
C GLU A 23 16.52 19.80 -14.18
N VAL A 24 16.08 18.61 -13.77
CA VAL A 24 16.65 17.86 -12.67
C VAL A 24 17.85 17.02 -13.15
N PRO A 25 18.99 16.99 -12.42
CA PRO A 25 20.14 16.18 -12.82
C PRO A 25 19.85 14.67 -12.72
N HIS A 26 20.59 13.85 -13.46
CA HIS A 26 20.42 12.40 -13.50
C HIS A 26 20.39 11.76 -12.09
N PHE A 27 21.31 12.18 -11.20
CA PHE A 27 21.35 11.74 -9.81
C PHE A 27 20.87 12.87 -8.88
N TRP A 28 19.57 13.07 -8.84
CA TRP A 28 18.93 14.20 -8.19
C TRP A 28 18.91 14.15 -6.66
N PHE A 29 19.21 13.00 -6.07
CA PHE A 29 19.35 12.87 -4.63
C PHE A 29 20.84 12.95 -4.27
N GLY A 30 21.35 14.14 -3.99
CA GLY A 30 22.72 14.34 -3.51
C GLY A 30 23.82 13.82 -4.44
N ASN A 31 23.54 13.70 -5.74
CA ASN A 31 24.43 13.03 -6.70
C ASN A 31 24.74 11.56 -6.35
N ASP A 32 23.86 10.91 -5.57
CA ASP A 32 23.95 9.52 -5.15
C ASP A 32 23.06 8.64 -6.06
N PRO A 33 23.65 7.73 -6.85
CA PRO A 33 22.88 6.85 -7.74
C PRO A 33 21.91 5.92 -7.00
N PHE A 34 22.32 5.37 -5.85
CA PHE A 34 21.48 4.44 -5.10
C PHE A 34 20.26 5.15 -4.53
N ARG A 35 20.46 6.27 -3.83
CA ARG A 35 19.34 7.04 -3.24
C ARG A 35 18.39 7.54 -4.32
N THR A 36 18.93 8.02 -5.44
CA THR A 36 18.13 8.45 -6.59
C THR A 36 17.30 7.29 -7.13
N ARG A 37 17.93 6.16 -7.49
CA ARG A 37 17.22 5.01 -8.09
C ARG A 37 16.20 4.39 -7.14
N MET A 38 16.43 4.40 -5.83
CA MET A 38 15.46 3.92 -4.85
C MET A 38 14.17 4.74 -4.86
N PHE A 39 14.27 6.08 -4.90
CA PHE A 39 13.09 6.93 -4.94
C PHE A 39 12.46 7.02 -6.33
N ASP A 40 13.25 6.89 -7.38
CA ASP A 40 12.77 6.69 -8.75
C ASP A 40 11.90 5.44 -8.84
N ALA A 41 12.34 4.30 -8.27
CA ALA A 41 11.57 3.07 -8.22
C ALA A 41 10.28 3.21 -7.40
N LEU A 42 10.30 3.96 -6.29
CA LEU A 42 9.09 4.29 -5.55
C LEU A 42 8.12 5.10 -6.41
N SER A 43 8.62 6.19 -7.01
CA SER A 43 7.88 7.11 -7.89
C SER A 43 7.23 6.38 -9.07
N LEU A 44 7.97 5.45 -9.66
CA LEU A 44 7.54 4.63 -10.79
C LEU A 44 6.27 3.82 -10.50
N THR A 45 6.00 3.52 -9.23
CA THR A 45 4.81 2.74 -8.86
C THR A 45 3.52 3.56 -8.84
N PHE A 46 3.62 4.87 -8.59
CA PHE A 46 2.49 5.74 -8.34
C PHE A 46 1.50 5.82 -9.52
N PRO A 47 1.91 6.11 -10.78
CA PRO A 47 0.92 6.34 -11.84
C PRO A 47 0.01 5.14 -12.11
N VAL A 48 0.54 3.92 -12.00
CA VAL A 48 -0.27 2.70 -12.18
C VAL A 48 -1.09 2.40 -10.93
N GLY A 49 -0.52 2.60 -9.74
CA GLY A 49 -1.20 2.43 -8.45
C GLY A 49 -2.40 3.36 -8.29
N GLU A 50 -2.24 4.64 -8.59
CA GLU A 50 -3.27 5.67 -8.48
C GLU A 50 -4.42 5.42 -9.48
N ARG A 51 -4.11 4.95 -10.69
CA ARG A 51 -5.13 4.47 -11.63
C ARG A 51 -5.92 3.31 -11.04
N TYR A 52 -5.24 2.36 -10.38
CA TYR A 52 -5.90 1.26 -9.66
C TYR A 52 -6.77 1.75 -8.49
N PHE A 53 -6.31 2.75 -7.72
CA PHE A 53 -7.10 3.37 -6.64
C PHE A 53 -8.38 4.02 -7.19
N ILE A 54 -8.24 4.84 -8.23
CA ILE A 54 -9.37 5.47 -8.93
C ILE A 54 -10.40 4.43 -9.38
N GLN A 55 -9.96 3.34 -10.01
CA GLN A 55 -10.85 2.28 -10.48
C GLN A 55 -11.55 1.56 -9.32
N SER A 56 -10.82 1.28 -8.25
CA SER A 56 -11.33 0.64 -7.02
C SER A 56 -12.44 1.47 -6.37
N VAL A 57 -12.23 2.77 -6.24
CA VAL A 57 -13.21 3.71 -5.66
C VAL A 57 -14.42 3.89 -6.58
N ARG A 58 -14.20 4.07 -7.89
CA ARG A 58 -15.28 4.23 -8.87
C ARG A 58 -16.24 3.04 -8.86
N ALA A 59 -15.73 1.82 -8.68
CA ALA A 59 -16.55 0.59 -8.66
C ALA A 59 -17.60 0.55 -7.53
N LEU A 60 -17.46 1.41 -6.51
CA LEU A 60 -18.33 1.53 -5.35
C LEU A 60 -19.02 2.89 -5.23
N ARG A 61 -18.74 3.85 -6.12
CA ARG A 61 -19.26 5.23 -6.06
C ARG A 61 -20.79 5.28 -5.97
N ASP A 62 -21.49 4.45 -6.74
CA ASP A 62 -22.97 4.42 -6.78
C ASP A 62 -23.61 3.90 -5.48
N LYS A 63 -22.81 3.35 -4.54
CA LYS A 63 -23.28 2.94 -3.22
C LYS A 63 -23.24 4.07 -2.19
N ILE A 64 -22.64 5.21 -2.53
CA ILE A 64 -22.49 6.35 -1.64
C ILE A 64 -23.72 7.24 -1.79
N THR A 65 -24.48 7.42 -0.72
CA THR A 65 -25.67 8.29 -0.69
C THR A 65 -25.44 9.63 0.00
N ASP A 66 -24.41 9.72 0.85
CA ASP A 66 -24.01 10.94 1.52
C ASP A 66 -23.37 11.92 0.50
N PRO A 67 -23.98 13.08 0.23
CA PRO A 67 -23.46 14.04 -0.77
C PRO A 67 -22.06 14.55 -0.42
N ASP A 68 -21.73 14.70 0.87
CA ASP A 68 -20.41 15.16 1.28
C ASP A 68 -19.36 14.09 0.98
N LEU A 69 -19.69 12.82 1.21
CA LEU A 69 -18.82 11.70 0.87
C LEU A 69 -18.68 11.52 -0.65
N GLN A 70 -19.74 11.75 -1.43
CA GLN A 70 -19.64 11.75 -2.90
C GLN A 70 -18.68 12.83 -3.41
N GLN A 71 -18.73 14.03 -2.82
CA GLN A 71 -17.83 15.13 -3.17
C GLN A 71 -16.39 14.79 -2.80
N ARG A 72 -16.13 14.29 -1.58
CA ARG A 72 -14.78 13.84 -1.17
C ARG A 72 -14.22 12.76 -2.09
N VAL A 73 -15.04 11.80 -2.52
CA VAL A 73 -14.63 10.78 -3.49
C VAL A 73 -14.31 11.38 -4.86
N ALA A 74 -15.08 12.39 -5.30
CA ALA A 74 -14.80 13.07 -6.55
C ALA A 74 -13.48 13.87 -6.50
N ASP A 75 -13.17 14.47 -5.35
CA ASP A 75 -11.94 15.23 -5.15
C ASP A 75 -10.72 14.31 -4.99
N PHE A 76 -10.84 13.21 -4.24
CA PHE A 76 -9.86 12.12 -4.22
C PHE A 76 -9.48 11.66 -5.64
N ILE A 77 -10.48 11.29 -6.46
CA ILE A 77 -10.24 10.86 -7.85
C ILE A 77 -9.47 11.91 -8.68
N LYS A 78 -9.68 13.20 -8.41
CA LYS A 78 -8.95 14.27 -9.10
C LYS A 78 -7.52 14.37 -8.59
N GLN A 79 -7.29 14.30 -7.28
CA GLN A 79 -5.94 14.33 -6.67
C GLN A 79 -5.09 13.18 -7.20
N GLU A 80 -5.61 11.94 -7.11
CA GLU A 80 -4.97 10.74 -7.68
C GLU A 80 -4.61 10.90 -9.17
N ALA A 81 -5.53 11.48 -9.95
CA ALA A 81 -5.26 11.70 -11.37
C ALA A 81 -4.16 12.75 -11.60
N GLN A 82 -4.07 13.79 -10.76
CA GLN A 82 -2.99 14.77 -10.83
C GLN A 82 -1.66 14.17 -10.37
N HIS A 83 -1.64 13.38 -9.31
CA HIS A 83 -0.45 12.67 -8.86
C HIS A 83 0.13 11.83 -10.00
N GLY A 84 -0.72 11.08 -10.70
CA GLY A 84 -0.28 10.18 -11.76
C GLY A 84 0.33 10.92 -12.94
N LEU A 85 -0.26 12.05 -13.32
CA LEU A 85 0.32 12.92 -14.35
C LEU A 85 1.68 13.51 -13.93
N ALA A 86 1.84 13.87 -12.66
CA ALA A 86 3.08 14.44 -12.17
C ALA A 86 4.19 13.38 -12.07
N HIS A 87 3.87 12.17 -11.61
CA HIS A 87 4.80 11.05 -11.55
C HIS A 87 5.10 10.44 -12.93
N ASP A 88 4.16 10.48 -13.88
CA ASP A 88 4.43 10.12 -15.29
C ASP A 88 5.50 11.02 -15.93
N LYS A 89 5.64 12.28 -15.49
CA LYS A 89 6.76 13.13 -15.91
C LYS A 89 8.10 12.65 -15.35
N MET A 90 8.15 12.14 -14.11
CA MET A 90 9.37 11.47 -13.60
C MET A 90 9.70 10.22 -14.40
N ASN A 91 8.68 9.44 -14.79
CA ASN A 91 8.85 8.27 -15.65
C ASN A 91 9.48 8.63 -17.00
N GLN A 92 9.05 9.73 -17.62
CA GLN A 92 9.64 10.24 -18.85
C GLN A 92 11.12 10.59 -18.67
N GLU A 93 11.49 11.26 -17.58
CA GLU A 93 12.90 11.57 -17.31
C GLU A 93 13.74 10.31 -17.08
N MET A 94 13.19 9.30 -16.39
CA MET A 94 13.87 8.00 -16.25
C MET A 94 14.03 7.29 -17.60
N GLN A 95 13.04 7.35 -18.50
CA GLN A 95 13.15 6.82 -19.86
C GLN A 95 14.24 7.53 -20.65
N HIS A 96 14.32 8.87 -20.59
CA HIS A 96 15.39 9.65 -21.23
C HIS A 96 16.79 9.25 -20.74
N GLN A 97 16.88 8.77 -19.51
CA GLN A 97 18.12 8.25 -18.92
C GLN A 97 18.43 6.79 -19.31
N GLY A 98 17.57 6.15 -20.12
CA GLY A 98 17.75 4.78 -20.61
C GLY A 98 17.18 3.69 -19.70
N MET A 99 16.35 4.04 -18.71
CA MET A 99 15.73 3.06 -17.82
C MET A 99 14.56 2.33 -18.49
N PRO A 100 14.35 1.03 -18.24
CA PRO A 100 13.28 0.22 -18.86
C PRO A 100 11.91 0.45 -18.18
N VAL A 101 11.47 1.70 -18.10
CA VAL A 101 10.23 2.12 -17.42
C VAL A 101 9.01 1.39 -17.97
N ASP A 102 8.88 1.28 -19.30
CA ASP A 102 7.69 0.69 -19.94
C ASP A 102 7.47 -0.77 -19.55
N GLN A 103 8.55 -1.55 -19.42
CA GLN A 103 8.47 -2.96 -19.03
C GLN A 103 7.90 -3.10 -17.63
N PHE A 104 8.32 -2.24 -16.71
CA PHE A 104 7.84 -2.25 -15.33
C PHE A 104 6.39 -1.75 -15.24
N VAL A 105 6.07 -0.65 -15.92
CA VAL A 105 4.71 -0.09 -15.96
C VAL A 105 3.71 -1.10 -16.53
N GLN A 106 4.09 -1.79 -17.62
CA GLN A 106 3.28 -2.86 -18.20
C GLN A 106 3.07 -4.01 -17.21
N PHE A 107 4.16 -4.53 -16.63
CA PHE A 107 4.09 -5.62 -15.66
C PHE A 107 3.15 -5.31 -14.49
N MET A 108 3.27 -4.12 -13.88
CA MET A 108 2.39 -3.74 -12.79
C MET A 108 0.94 -3.50 -13.25
N GLY A 109 0.76 -2.93 -14.44
CA GLY A 109 -0.57 -2.71 -15.02
C GLY A 109 -1.33 -4.02 -15.16
N GLU A 110 -0.71 -5.03 -15.77
CA GLU A 110 -1.27 -6.37 -15.92
C GLU A 110 -1.61 -7.00 -14.56
N HIS A 111 -0.75 -6.81 -13.56
CA HIS A 111 -0.99 -7.31 -12.21
C HIS A 111 -2.21 -6.66 -11.53
N PHE A 112 -2.32 -5.33 -11.59
CA PHE A 112 -3.46 -4.63 -11.01
C PHE A 112 -4.77 -4.89 -11.75
N GLU A 113 -4.73 -5.01 -13.09
CA GLU A 113 -5.89 -5.44 -13.88
C GLU A 113 -6.36 -6.83 -13.48
N TYR A 114 -5.42 -7.77 -13.29
CA TYR A 114 -5.74 -9.10 -12.78
C TYR A 114 -6.42 -9.03 -11.39
N ILE A 115 -5.89 -8.23 -10.47
CA ILE A 115 -6.47 -8.03 -9.14
C ILE A 115 -7.89 -7.46 -9.24
N LEU A 116 -8.09 -6.38 -10.01
CA LEU A 116 -9.39 -5.74 -10.19
C LEU A 116 -10.44 -6.71 -10.73
N LYS A 117 -10.05 -7.60 -11.65
CA LYS A 117 -10.94 -8.57 -12.28
C LYS A 117 -11.28 -9.75 -11.37
N HIS A 118 -10.33 -10.24 -10.59
CA HIS A 118 -10.48 -11.52 -9.87
C HIS A 118 -10.68 -11.37 -8.35
N ARG A 119 -10.48 -10.19 -7.77
CA ARG A 119 -10.75 -9.91 -6.36
C ARG A 119 -12.06 -9.15 -6.17
N SER A 120 -12.63 -9.24 -4.98
CA SER A 120 -13.88 -8.55 -4.66
C SER A 120 -13.67 -7.03 -4.60
N LYS A 121 -14.74 -6.26 -4.82
CA LYS A 121 -14.72 -4.79 -4.69
C LYS A 121 -14.26 -4.36 -3.29
N GLN A 122 -14.64 -5.11 -2.25
CA GLN A 122 -14.24 -4.90 -0.87
C GLN A 122 -12.74 -5.10 -0.65
N TYR A 123 -12.15 -6.10 -1.31
CA TYR A 123 -10.70 -6.28 -1.28
C TYR A 123 -9.99 -5.10 -1.94
N ASN A 124 -10.43 -4.69 -3.13
CA ASN A 124 -9.78 -3.63 -3.90
C ASN A 124 -9.82 -2.28 -3.17
N ILE A 125 -10.96 -1.92 -2.57
CA ILE A 125 -11.07 -0.70 -1.76
C ILE A 125 -10.28 -0.79 -0.45
N ALA A 126 -10.19 -1.97 0.17
CA ALA A 126 -9.36 -2.16 1.37
C ALA A 126 -7.86 -2.04 1.06
N MET A 127 -7.43 -2.58 -0.09
CA MET A 127 -6.06 -2.42 -0.59
C MET A 127 -5.74 -0.96 -0.89
N THR A 128 -6.67 -0.24 -1.51
CA THR A 128 -6.55 1.22 -1.74
C THR A 128 -6.36 1.93 -0.39
N ALA A 129 -7.28 1.74 0.56
CA ALA A 129 -7.19 2.37 1.88
C ALA A 129 -5.89 2.01 2.64
N ALA A 130 -5.37 0.79 2.49
CA ALA A 130 -4.11 0.38 3.10
C ALA A 130 -2.89 1.07 2.45
N ALA A 131 -2.89 1.21 1.12
CA ALA A 131 -1.83 1.88 0.39
C ALA A 131 -1.80 3.38 0.73
N GLU A 132 -2.95 4.06 0.70
CA GLU A 132 -3.12 5.46 1.11
C GLU A 132 -2.64 5.70 2.55
N HIS A 133 -2.90 4.74 3.45
CA HIS A 133 -2.41 4.85 4.82
C HIS A 133 -0.88 4.74 4.88
N LEU A 134 -0.28 3.85 4.09
CA LEU A 134 1.16 3.67 4.03
C LEU A 134 1.85 4.90 3.44
N THR A 135 1.35 5.46 2.33
CA THR A 135 1.88 6.67 1.69
C THR A 135 1.81 7.86 2.65
N ALA A 136 0.69 8.02 3.37
CA ALA A 136 0.56 9.07 4.38
C ALA A 136 1.49 8.87 5.59
N LEU A 137 1.88 7.64 5.94
CA LEU A 137 2.91 7.38 6.97
C LEU A 137 4.33 7.64 6.45
N MET A 138 4.59 7.33 5.18
CA MET A 138 5.86 7.65 4.51
C MET A 138 6.06 9.17 4.44
N ALA A 139 5.00 9.93 4.14
CA ALA A 139 5.00 11.40 4.21
C ALA A 139 5.48 11.92 5.56
N GLU A 140 4.92 11.41 6.66
CA GLU A 140 5.33 11.79 8.01
C GLU A 140 6.80 11.44 8.27
N THR A 141 7.25 10.27 7.82
CA THR A 141 8.64 9.83 7.98
C THR A 141 9.61 10.72 7.22
N PHE A 142 9.31 11.06 5.97
CA PHE A 142 10.20 11.86 5.12
C PHE A 142 10.21 13.34 5.46
N TYR A 143 9.09 13.91 5.94
CA TYR A 143 8.96 15.34 6.20
C TYR A 143 8.99 15.73 7.69
N SER A 144 9.07 14.77 8.62
CA SER A 144 9.21 15.06 10.05
C SER A 144 10.55 15.70 10.43
N LYS A 145 11.59 15.49 9.62
CA LYS A 145 12.96 15.97 9.84
C LYS A 145 13.53 16.53 8.55
N LYS A 146 14.10 17.73 8.61
CA LYS A 146 14.65 18.42 7.43
C LYS A 146 15.81 17.64 6.81
N GLU A 147 16.59 16.98 7.66
CA GLU A 147 17.77 16.19 7.33
C GLU A 147 17.43 15.02 6.38
N THR A 148 16.23 14.45 6.46
CA THR A 148 15.82 13.28 5.66
C THR A 148 15.82 13.56 4.15
N LEU A 149 15.52 14.80 3.74
CA LEU A 149 15.41 15.20 2.35
C LEU A 149 16.33 16.40 2.02
N GLU A 150 17.37 16.62 2.82
CA GLU A 150 18.22 17.81 2.70
C GLU A 150 18.92 17.89 1.33
N ASP A 151 19.40 16.74 0.85
CA ASP A 151 20.15 16.58 -0.39
C ASP A 151 19.27 16.36 -1.63
N VAL A 152 17.95 16.25 -1.46
CA VAL A 152 17.02 16.03 -2.58
C VAL A 152 16.89 17.29 -3.43
N HIS A 153 17.04 17.19 -4.75
CA HIS A 153 16.86 18.33 -5.64
C HIS A 153 15.52 19.07 -5.36
N PRO A 154 15.50 20.41 -5.21
CA PRO A 154 14.32 21.14 -4.73
C PRO A 154 13.03 20.87 -5.51
N PHE A 155 13.13 20.63 -6.82
CA PHE A 155 12.00 20.34 -7.70
C PHE A 155 11.36 18.97 -7.40
N VAL A 156 12.20 17.94 -7.22
CA VAL A 156 11.74 16.62 -6.83
C VAL A 156 11.17 16.67 -5.41
N ARG A 157 11.84 17.38 -4.50
CA ARG A 157 11.36 17.60 -3.13
C ARG A 157 9.97 18.27 -3.13
N ALA A 158 9.74 19.25 -4.00
CA ALA A 158 8.46 19.93 -4.12
C ALA A 158 7.34 19.00 -4.61
N LEU A 159 7.63 18.14 -5.61
CA LEU A 159 6.70 17.10 -6.08
C LEU A 159 6.29 16.17 -4.94
N PHE A 160 7.27 15.55 -4.28
CA PHE A 160 7.01 14.61 -3.20
C PHE A 160 6.32 15.29 -2.01
N ALA A 161 6.61 16.56 -1.73
CA ALA A 161 5.97 17.30 -0.64
C ALA A 161 4.51 17.57 -0.94
N TRP A 162 4.21 18.00 -2.18
CA TRP A 162 2.83 18.20 -2.63
C TRP A 162 2.03 16.90 -2.56
N HIS A 163 2.54 15.82 -3.15
CA HIS A 163 1.89 14.51 -3.10
C HIS A 163 1.68 14.09 -1.63
N SER A 164 2.73 14.14 -0.80
CA SER A 164 2.63 13.80 0.63
C SER A 164 1.58 14.59 1.40
N ILE A 165 1.38 15.88 1.08
CA ILE A 165 0.35 16.71 1.71
C ILE A 165 -1.05 16.21 1.32
N GLU A 166 -1.27 15.87 0.05
CA GLU A 166 -2.56 15.35 -0.42
C GLU A 166 -2.86 13.95 0.15
N GLU A 167 -1.86 13.06 0.26
CA GLU A 167 -2.02 11.77 0.96
C GLU A 167 -2.43 11.93 2.43
N MET A 168 -1.97 13.00 3.10
CA MET A 168 -2.38 13.32 4.47
C MET A 168 -3.85 13.78 4.53
N GLU A 169 -4.37 14.37 3.45
CA GLU A 169 -5.79 14.74 3.30
C GLU A 169 -6.67 13.49 3.06
N HIS A 170 -6.09 12.39 2.54
CA HIS A 170 -6.79 11.11 2.31
C HIS A 170 -6.93 10.24 3.57
N ARG A 171 -6.24 10.58 4.68
CA ARG A 171 -6.35 9.84 5.94
C ARG A 171 -7.81 9.78 6.40
N ASP A 172 -8.19 8.61 6.89
CA ASP A 172 -9.53 8.40 7.43
C ASP A 172 -9.82 9.39 8.58
N GLY A 173 -11.06 9.90 8.62
CA GLY A 173 -11.51 10.83 9.66
C GLY A 173 -11.79 10.16 11.02
N PHE A 174 -11.32 8.93 11.26
CA PHE A 174 -11.64 8.25 12.51
C PHE A 174 -10.94 8.90 13.69
N THR A 175 -11.76 9.34 14.64
CA THR A 175 -11.33 9.86 15.93
C THR A 175 -10.54 8.80 16.72
N ARG A 176 -9.73 9.26 17.69
CA ARG A 176 -9.04 8.35 18.62
C ARG A 176 -9.99 7.36 19.30
N LEU A 177 -11.22 7.78 19.62
CA LEU A 177 -12.24 6.92 20.22
C LEU A 177 -12.71 5.84 19.24
N GLN A 178 -13.00 6.20 17.99
CA GLN A 178 -13.39 5.23 16.96
C GLN A 178 -12.26 4.23 16.69
N ARG A 179 -11.01 4.70 16.61
CA ARG A 179 -9.84 3.82 16.50
C ARG A 179 -9.70 2.89 17.70
N ALA A 180 -9.88 3.40 18.93
CA ALA A 180 -9.89 2.58 20.13
C ALA A 180 -11.05 1.56 20.12
N GLN A 181 -12.23 1.92 19.63
CA GLN A 181 -13.36 0.99 19.48
C GLN A 181 -13.06 -0.11 18.45
N PHE A 182 -12.45 0.21 17.32
CA PHE A 182 -12.01 -0.79 16.34
C PHE A 182 -10.96 -1.71 16.93
N ALA A 183 -9.98 -1.15 17.65
CA ALA A 183 -8.97 -1.93 18.37
C ALA A 183 -9.62 -2.83 19.42
N LEU A 184 -10.54 -2.34 20.25
CA LEU A 184 -11.26 -3.15 21.23
C LEU A 184 -12.09 -4.28 20.59
N LYS A 185 -12.63 -4.07 19.39
CA LYS A 185 -13.33 -5.12 18.63
C LYS A 185 -12.36 -6.14 18.00
N GLY A 186 -11.22 -5.68 17.48
CA GLY A 186 -10.27 -6.51 16.73
C GLY A 186 -9.20 -7.21 17.58
N ILE A 187 -8.72 -6.58 18.65
CA ILE A 187 -7.69 -7.13 19.55
C ILE A 187 -8.09 -8.50 20.11
N PRO A 188 -9.34 -8.75 20.55
CA PRO A 188 -9.76 -10.08 20.99
C PRO A 188 -9.64 -11.17 19.92
N TRP A 189 -9.78 -10.82 18.64
CA TRP A 189 -9.61 -11.77 17.53
C TRP A 189 -8.14 -12.20 17.35
N PHE A 190 -7.18 -11.30 17.61
CA PHE A 190 -5.74 -11.61 17.59
C PHE A 190 -5.25 -12.23 18.91
N PHE A 191 -5.56 -11.59 20.04
CA PHE A 191 -4.93 -11.84 21.35
C PHE A 191 -5.91 -12.30 22.44
N GLY A 192 -7.21 -12.45 22.16
CA GLY A 192 -8.18 -12.97 23.13
C GLY A 192 -7.90 -14.42 23.55
N LYS A 193 -8.71 -14.97 24.45
CA LYS A 193 -8.55 -16.36 24.93
C LYS A 193 -8.52 -17.41 23.81
N ALA A 194 -9.24 -17.14 22.71
CA ALA A 194 -9.25 -17.93 21.47
C ALA A 194 -8.67 -17.15 20.28
N GLY A 195 -7.91 -16.08 20.53
CA GLY A 195 -7.31 -15.26 19.48
C GLY A 195 -6.24 -16.02 18.71
N LYS A 196 -6.07 -15.73 17.42
CA LYS A 196 -5.19 -16.50 16.52
C LYS A 196 -3.74 -16.53 16.99
N LEU A 197 -3.19 -15.40 17.45
CA LEU A 197 -1.83 -15.34 17.99
C LEU A 197 -1.74 -15.95 19.40
N SER A 198 -2.78 -15.75 20.22
CA SER A 198 -2.87 -16.38 21.54
C SER A 198 -2.92 -17.90 21.50
N ALA A 199 -3.54 -18.48 20.47
CA ALA A 199 -3.57 -19.93 20.24
C ALA A 199 -2.19 -20.49 19.88
N MET A 200 -1.37 -19.71 19.14
CA MET A 200 -0.02 -20.10 18.73
C MET A 200 1.04 -19.93 19.83
N ARG A 201 0.72 -19.25 20.94
CA ARG A 201 1.71 -18.83 21.96
C ARG A 201 2.59 -19.97 22.49
N LYS A 202 2.01 -21.17 22.71
CA LYS A 202 2.76 -22.30 23.29
C LYS A 202 3.81 -22.80 22.31
N GLN A 203 3.39 -23.05 21.07
CA GLN A 203 4.28 -23.46 19.98
C GLN A 203 5.36 -22.40 19.72
N TYR A 204 5.00 -21.12 19.75
CA TYR A 204 5.98 -20.04 19.59
C TYR A 204 7.04 -20.03 20.70
N LEU A 205 6.64 -20.23 21.96
CA LEU A 205 7.57 -20.26 23.09
C LEU A 205 8.50 -21.48 23.10
N ASP A 206 8.12 -22.57 22.43
CA ASP A 206 8.99 -23.75 22.32
C ASP A 206 10.31 -23.43 21.60
N TRP A 207 10.30 -22.50 20.64
CA TRP A 207 11.51 -22.05 19.92
C TRP A 207 12.60 -21.44 20.80
N PHE A 208 12.27 -21.05 22.04
CA PHE A 208 13.22 -20.49 22.99
C PHE A 208 13.77 -21.51 23.99
N LYS A 209 13.35 -22.79 23.90
CA LYS A 209 13.91 -23.86 24.73
C LYS A 209 15.24 -24.34 24.14
N ALA A 210 16.22 -24.59 24.99
CA ALA A 210 17.57 -24.98 24.57
C ALA A 210 17.65 -26.34 23.85
N ASP A 211 16.67 -27.21 24.07
CA ASP A 211 16.55 -28.57 23.52
C ASP A 211 15.48 -28.69 22.42
N PHE A 212 14.95 -27.56 21.95
CA PHE A 212 13.89 -27.56 20.95
C PHE A 212 14.41 -27.91 19.55
N HIS A 213 13.67 -28.75 18.84
CA HIS A 213 13.83 -28.99 17.41
C HIS A 213 12.46 -28.94 16.71
N PRO A 214 12.31 -28.31 15.53
CA PRO A 214 11.00 -28.15 14.87
C PRO A 214 10.22 -29.45 14.64
N SER A 215 10.91 -30.58 14.48
CA SER A 215 10.27 -31.91 14.34
C SER A 215 9.51 -32.38 15.60
N GLN A 216 9.67 -31.71 16.73
CA GLN A 216 8.92 -31.98 17.96
C GLN A 216 7.48 -31.43 17.89
N HIS A 217 7.18 -30.54 16.95
CA HIS A 217 5.81 -30.11 16.69
C HIS A 217 5.10 -31.09 15.77
N PRO A 218 3.82 -31.43 16.04
CA PRO A 218 3.06 -32.33 15.18
C PRO A 218 2.88 -31.68 13.80
N VAL A 219 3.07 -32.49 12.76
CA VAL A 219 2.66 -32.12 11.40
C VAL A 219 1.15 -31.95 11.39
N ILE A 220 0.67 -30.88 10.74
CA ILE A 220 -0.75 -30.60 10.62
C ILE A 220 -1.46 -31.77 9.93
N ARG A 221 -2.64 -32.17 10.42
CA ARG A 221 -3.35 -33.36 9.92
C ARG A 221 -3.63 -33.32 8.42
N GLN A 222 -3.75 -32.12 7.86
CA GLN A 222 -4.06 -31.87 6.45
C GLN A 222 -2.86 -32.10 5.52
N TYR A 223 -1.64 -32.22 6.07
CA TYR A 223 -0.42 -32.36 5.29
C TYR A 223 -0.48 -33.56 4.34
N GLN A 224 -0.89 -34.73 4.84
CA GLN A 224 -0.90 -35.95 4.02
C GLN A 224 -1.91 -35.84 2.87
N VAL A 225 -3.08 -35.23 3.13
CA VAL A 225 -4.11 -35.00 2.09
C VAL A 225 -3.55 -34.14 0.95
N TRP A 226 -2.78 -33.10 1.28
CA TRP A 226 -2.16 -32.26 0.25
C TRP A 226 -1.11 -33.03 -0.55
N VAL A 227 -0.23 -33.78 0.13
CA VAL A 227 0.83 -34.57 -0.51
C VAL A 227 0.25 -35.62 -1.45
N ASP A 228 -0.75 -36.37 -0.99
CA ASP A 228 -1.38 -37.43 -1.77
C ASP A 228 -2.12 -36.85 -2.99
N THR A 229 -2.89 -35.77 -2.79
CA THR A 229 -3.62 -35.11 -3.88
C THR A 229 -2.66 -34.55 -4.92
N LEU A 230 -1.55 -33.93 -4.50
CA LEU A 230 -0.55 -33.42 -5.45
C LEU A 230 0.11 -34.57 -6.22
N ALA A 231 0.45 -35.67 -5.56
CA ALA A 231 1.07 -36.83 -6.21
C ALA A 231 0.13 -37.52 -7.22
N GLU A 232 -1.18 -37.53 -6.94
CA GLU A 232 -2.19 -38.11 -7.83
C GLU A 232 -2.53 -37.21 -9.02
N THR A 233 -2.65 -35.90 -8.79
CA THR A 233 -3.21 -34.96 -9.77
C THR A 233 -2.16 -34.12 -10.50
N ASP A 234 -0.95 -34.02 -9.97
CA ASP A 234 0.09 -33.05 -10.38
C ASP A 234 -0.42 -31.60 -10.41
N ASP A 235 -1.47 -31.29 -9.63
CA ASP A 235 -2.13 -29.98 -9.59
C ASP A 235 -2.12 -29.39 -8.16
N PRO A 236 -1.33 -28.32 -7.91
CA PRO A 236 -1.23 -27.70 -6.59
C PRO A 236 -2.49 -26.94 -6.17
N ILE A 237 -3.36 -26.53 -7.11
CA ILE A 237 -4.64 -25.87 -6.79
C ILE A 237 -5.62 -26.90 -6.23
N GLN A 238 -5.73 -28.06 -6.90
CA GLN A 238 -6.57 -29.16 -6.41
C GLN A 238 -6.08 -29.70 -5.06
N ALA A 239 -4.76 -29.85 -4.89
CA ALA A 239 -4.18 -30.21 -3.60
C ALA A 239 -4.49 -29.18 -2.51
N GLY A 240 -4.43 -27.90 -2.83
CA GLY A 240 -4.81 -26.80 -1.92
C GLY A 240 -6.29 -26.82 -1.51
N GLU A 241 -7.20 -27.11 -2.44
CA GLU A 241 -8.63 -27.22 -2.15
C GLU A 241 -8.91 -28.46 -1.30
N ALA A 242 -8.33 -29.61 -1.63
CA ALA A 242 -8.45 -30.84 -0.83
C ALA A 242 -7.94 -30.62 0.60
N PHE A 243 -6.81 -29.93 0.76
CA PHE A 243 -6.25 -29.51 2.04
C PHE A 243 -7.22 -28.63 2.84
N TRP A 244 -7.91 -27.69 2.18
CA TRP A 244 -8.88 -26.80 2.81
C TRP A 244 -10.14 -27.55 3.27
N GLN A 245 -10.67 -28.46 2.44
CA GLN A 245 -11.91 -29.19 2.73
C GLN A 245 -11.81 -30.08 3.99
N VAL A 246 -10.61 -30.52 4.36
CA VAL A 246 -10.37 -31.33 5.56
C VAL A 246 -10.00 -30.50 6.81
N ALA A 247 -10.09 -29.17 6.73
CA ALA A 247 -9.87 -28.26 7.85
C ALA A 247 -11.17 -28.05 8.67
N GLN A 248 -11.44 -28.95 9.61
CA GLN A 248 -12.41 -28.79 10.71
C GLN A 248 -11.90 -27.94 11.89
#